data_AF-A0A351WSW0-F1
#
_entry.id   AF-A0A351WSW0-F1
#
_cell.length_a   1.000
_cell.length_b   1.000
_cell.length_c   1.000
_cell.angle_alpha   90.00
_cell.angle_beta   90.00
_cell.angle_gamma   90.00
#
_symmetry.space_group_name_H-M   'P 1'
#
loop_
_entity.id
_entity.type
_entity.pdbx_description
1 polymer ?
#
loop_
_entity_poly.entity_id
_entity_poly.type
_entity_poly.pdbx_seq_one_letter_code
_entity_poly.pdbx_strand_id
1 'polypeptide(L)'
;MAVVHIDNLAPGMVLSRNVCDRSGRLLLPAEAELTEKHFSIFRMWGVLEVEIVGETVVEDGPEIPANEEIAPELLAEARAEVERLFVYNDPQHPAIKELMRICTERRASRET
;
A
#
# COMPACT_ATOMS: atom_id res chain seq x y z
N MET A 1 -1.40 12.79 8.59
CA MET A 1 -1.05 12.40 7.21
C MET A 1 -1.31 10.91 7.10
N ALA A 2 -2.12 10.49 6.14
CA ALA A 2 -2.53 9.09 5.99
C ALA A 2 -2.24 8.62 4.56
N VAL A 3 -1.69 7.41 4.43
CA VAL A 3 -1.55 6.71 3.16
C VAL A 3 -2.86 5.98 2.87
N VAL A 4 -3.44 6.21 1.70
CA VAL A 4 -4.74 5.66 1.32
C VAL A 4 -4.62 5.00 -0.06
N HIS A 5 -5.14 3.77 -0.17
CA HIS A 5 -5.23 3.06 -1.45
C HIS A 5 -6.19 3.80 -2.39
N ILE A 6 -5.88 3.83 -3.69
CA ILE A 6 -6.65 4.56 -4.70
C ILE A 6 -8.15 4.19 -4.70
N ASP A 7 -8.49 2.95 -4.39
CA ASP A 7 -9.87 2.45 -4.35
C ASP A 7 -10.68 2.98 -3.17
N ASN A 8 -10.01 3.52 -2.15
CA ASN A 8 -10.63 4.09 -0.95
C ASN A 8 -10.64 5.62 -0.98
N LEU A 9 -10.27 6.23 -2.12
CA LEU A 9 -10.29 7.68 -2.26
C LEU A 9 -11.71 8.19 -2.53
N ALA A 10 -12.09 9.23 -1.81
CA ALA A 10 -13.34 9.96 -2.03
C ALA A 10 -13.05 11.36 -2.59
N PRO A 11 -13.93 11.90 -3.47
CA PRO A 11 -13.84 13.29 -3.88
C PRO A 11 -13.86 14.22 -2.66
N GLY A 12 -13.09 15.31 -2.71
CA GLY A 12 -12.94 16.25 -1.60
C GLY A 12 -11.77 15.96 -0.64
N MET A 13 -11.12 14.79 -0.75
CA MET A 13 -9.86 14.52 -0.04
C MET A 13 -8.73 15.41 -0.57
N VAL A 14 -7.83 15.88 0.29
CA VAL A 14 -6.73 16.78 -0.10
C VAL A 14 -5.40 16.05 -0.03
N LEU A 15 -4.57 16.15 -1.07
CA LEU A 15 -3.23 15.57 -1.07
C LEU A 15 -2.31 16.28 -0.08
N SER A 16 -1.54 15.51 0.69
CA SER A 16 -0.52 16.05 1.60
C SER A 16 0.87 16.11 0.98
N ARG A 17 1.08 15.45 -0.17
CA ARG A 17 2.32 15.51 -0.96
C ARG A 17 2.05 15.44 -2.46
N ASN A 18 3.04 15.84 -3.23
CA ASN A 18 3.04 15.68 -4.69
C ASN A 18 2.94 14.20 -5.06
N VAL A 19 2.06 13.89 -6.01
CA VAL A 19 1.99 12.58 -6.65
C VAL A 19 2.72 12.65 -7.97
N CYS A 20 3.72 11.79 -8.15
CA CYS A 20 4.52 11.69 -9.37
C CYS A 20 4.37 10.31 -10.00
N ASP A 21 4.60 10.22 -11.31
CA ASP A 21 4.71 8.94 -12.01
C ASP A 21 6.07 8.26 -11.75
N ARG A 22 6.27 7.08 -12.33
CA ARG A 22 7.51 6.28 -12.21
C ARG A 22 8.76 6.98 -12.76
N SER A 23 8.59 8.00 -13.61
CA SER A 23 9.67 8.81 -14.18
C SER A 23 9.97 10.07 -13.37
N GLY A 24 9.19 10.34 -12.31
CA GLY A 24 9.29 11.54 -11.50
C GLY A 24 8.50 12.73 -12.06
N ARG A 25 7.70 12.54 -13.12
CA ARG A 25 6.82 13.57 -13.65
C ARG A 25 5.67 13.81 -12.66
N LEU A 26 5.45 15.07 -12.31
CA LEU A 26 4.34 15.47 -11.46
C LEU A 26 2.99 15.16 -12.13
N LEU A 27 2.16 14.37 -11.45
CA LEU A 27 0.78 14.09 -11.84
C LEU A 27 -0.18 15.08 -11.18
N LEU A 28 -0.07 15.23 -9.86
CA LEU A 28 -0.89 16.16 -9.07
C LEU A 28 -0.03 16.81 -7.96
N PRO A 29 -0.15 18.13 -7.74
CA PRO A 29 0.57 18.80 -6.66
C PRO A 29 -0.02 18.47 -5.28
N ALA A 30 0.78 18.65 -4.23
CA ALA A 30 0.30 18.72 -2.86
C ALA A 30 -0.80 19.81 -2.73
N GLU A 31 -1.65 19.66 -1.72
CA GLU A 31 -2.80 20.54 -1.43
C GLU A 31 -3.91 20.52 -2.50
N ALA A 32 -3.77 19.70 -3.55
CA ALA A 32 -4.83 19.50 -4.53
C ALA A 32 -5.99 18.70 -3.93
N GLU A 33 -7.20 19.20 -4.13
CA GLU A 33 -8.44 18.50 -3.83
C GLU A 33 -8.70 17.42 -4.90
N LEU A 34 -8.99 16.20 -4.44
CA LEU A 34 -9.22 15.04 -5.27
C LEU A 34 -10.62 15.07 -5.87
N THR A 35 -10.70 14.71 -7.15
CA THR A 35 -11.93 14.59 -7.92
C THR A 35 -11.96 13.23 -8.61
N GLU A 36 -13.12 12.79 -9.09
CA GLU A 36 -13.24 11.53 -9.83
C GLU A 36 -12.28 11.45 -11.04
N LYS A 37 -12.02 12.60 -11.70
CA LYS A 37 -11.05 12.68 -12.80
C LYS A 37 -9.63 12.32 -12.35
N HIS A 38 -9.24 12.73 -11.14
CA HIS A 38 -7.93 12.44 -10.58
C HIS A 38 -7.74 10.95 -10.31
N PHE A 39 -8.80 10.23 -9.93
CA PHE A 39 -8.73 8.77 -9.72
C PHE A 39 -8.43 8.02 -11.02
N SER A 40 -9.04 8.43 -12.13
CA SER A 40 -8.75 7.85 -13.45
C SER A 40 -7.30 8.11 -13.87
N ILE A 41 -6.75 9.29 -13.57
CA ILE A 41 -5.33 9.61 -13.82
C ILE A 41 -4.45 8.65 -13.02
N PHE A 42 -4.70 8.49 -11.73
CA PHE A 42 -3.91 7.59 -10.88
C PHE A 42 -3.95 6.13 -11.38
N ARG A 43 -5.12 5.60 -11.76
CA ARG A 43 -5.24 4.25 -12.34
C ARG A 43 -4.45 4.11 -13.64
N MET A 44 -4.57 5.09 -14.53
CA MET A 44 -3.89 5.09 -15.83
C MET A 44 -2.35 5.10 -15.67
N TRP A 45 -1.85 5.78 -14.64
CA TRP A 45 -0.42 5.86 -14.34
C TRP A 45 0.07 4.78 -13.35
N GLY A 46 -0.81 3.86 -12.91
CA GLY A 46 -0.46 2.78 -12.00
C GLY A 46 -0.11 3.23 -10.58
N VAL A 47 -0.66 4.36 -10.13
CA VAL A 47 -0.53 4.84 -8.75
C VAL A 47 -1.48 4.02 -7.88
N LEU A 48 -0.93 3.28 -6.91
CA LEU A 48 -1.69 2.43 -6.00
C LEU A 48 -2.13 3.16 -4.73
N GLU A 49 -1.30 4.07 -4.25
CA GLU A 49 -1.51 4.76 -2.97
C GLU A 49 -1.13 6.22 -3.08
N VAL A 50 -1.85 7.07 -2.34
CA VAL A 50 -1.54 8.50 -2.21
C VAL A 50 -1.61 8.92 -0.75
N GLU A 51 -0.93 10.01 -0.42
CA GLU A 51 -0.93 10.55 0.94
C GLU A 51 -1.87 11.75 1.04
N ILE A 52 -2.84 11.70 1.94
CA ILE A 52 -3.84 12.75 2.14
C ILE A 52 -3.67 13.50 3.47
N VAL A 53 -4.16 14.74 3.48
CA VAL A 53 -4.28 15.59 4.66
C VAL A 53 -5.48 15.07 5.47
N GLY A 54 -5.19 14.37 6.57
CA GLY A 54 -6.19 13.81 7.46
C GLY A 54 -5.59 12.88 8.52
N GLU A 55 -6.39 12.61 9.54
CA GLU A 55 -6.21 11.52 10.50
C GLU A 55 -7.08 10.35 10.02
N THR A 56 -6.54 9.14 10.10
CA THR A 56 -7.06 7.87 9.57
C THR A 56 -8.59 7.78 9.47
N VAL A 57 -9.14 7.88 8.25
CA VAL A 57 -10.41 7.22 7.93
C VAL A 57 -10.05 5.79 7.54
N VAL A 58 -9.85 4.96 8.56
CA VAL A 58 -10.13 3.54 8.43
C VAL A 58 -11.65 3.43 8.42
N GLU A 59 -12.23 3.14 7.28
CA GLU A 59 -13.34 2.19 7.09
C GLU A 59 -13.85 2.23 5.64
N ASP A 60 -14.11 1.02 5.12
CA ASP A 60 -14.76 0.66 3.86
C ASP A 60 -14.01 0.89 2.53
N GLY A 61 -12.85 0.23 2.42
CA GLY A 61 -12.44 -0.34 1.13
C GLY A 61 -13.15 -1.67 0.86
N PRO A 62 -13.31 -2.08 -0.41
CA PRO A 62 -13.95 -3.35 -0.74
C PRO A 62 -13.23 -4.46 0.01
N GLU A 63 -14.00 -5.28 0.74
CA GLU A 63 -13.55 -6.45 1.47
C GLU A 63 -12.45 -7.18 0.67
N ILE A 64 -11.19 -6.91 1.04
CA ILE A 64 -10.17 -7.93 1.00
C ILE A 64 -10.82 -9.04 1.82
N PRO A 65 -11.11 -10.23 1.25
CA PRO A 65 -11.87 -11.25 1.94
C PRO A 65 -11.26 -11.38 3.32
N ALA A 66 -12.15 -11.26 4.29
CA ALA A 66 -11.87 -11.17 5.71
C ALA A 66 -10.56 -11.85 6.04
N ASN A 67 -9.70 -11.09 6.72
CA ASN A 67 -8.79 -11.58 7.73
C ASN A 67 -9.32 -12.91 8.32
N GLU A 68 -8.98 -14.04 7.69
CA GLU A 68 -8.63 -15.22 8.45
C GLU A 68 -7.58 -14.66 9.37
N GLU A 69 -7.91 -14.52 10.65
CA GLU A 69 -6.96 -14.14 11.68
C GLU A 69 -5.79 -15.10 11.52
N ILE A 70 -4.78 -14.66 10.76
CA ILE A 70 -3.64 -15.49 10.42
C ILE A 70 -3.06 -15.84 11.78
N ALA A 71 -3.10 -17.13 12.11
CA ALA A 71 -2.63 -17.56 13.41
C ALA A 71 -1.23 -16.97 13.60
N PRO A 72 -0.92 -16.36 14.75
CA PRO A 72 0.37 -15.71 14.96
C PRO A 72 1.54 -16.67 14.72
N GLU A 73 1.30 -17.97 14.89
CA GLU A 73 2.19 -19.09 14.55
C GLU A 73 2.47 -19.15 13.05
N LEU A 74 1.44 -19.15 12.18
CA LEU A 74 1.59 -19.14 10.71
C LEU A 74 2.33 -17.90 10.21
N LEU A 75 2.05 -16.74 10.81
CA LEU A 75 2.74 -15.50 10.47
C LEU A 75 4.23 -15.56 10.85
N ALA A 76 4.55 -16.15 12.00
CA ALA A 76 5.93 -16.34 12.46
C ALA A 76 6.69 -17.34 11.56
N GLU A 77 6.06 -18.45 11.18
CA GLU A 77 6.63 -19.43 10.26
C GLU A 77 6.88 -18.84 8.87
N ALA A 78 5.88 -18.16 8.31
CA ALA A 78 6.00 -17.47 7.04
C ALA A 78 7.12 -16.42 7.07
N ARG A 79 7.24 -15.66 8.17
CA ARG A 79 8.31 -14.67 8.35
C ARG A 79 9.68 -15.34 8.35
N ALA A 80 9.86 -16.41 9.12
CA ALA A 80 11.13 -17.13 9.19
C ALA A 80 11.54 -17.72 7.83
N GLU A 81 10.58 -18.18 7.03
CA GLU A 81 10.85 -18.63 5.66
C GLU A 81 11.26 -17.50 4.74
N VAL A 82 10.55 -16.37 4.78
CA VAL A 82 10.86 -15.20 3.97
C VAL A 82 12.24 -14.65 4.36
N GLU A 83 12.57 -14.54 5.65
CA GLU A 83 13.89 -14.12 6.11
C GLU A 83 15.02 -15.00 5.54
N ARG A 84 14.81 -16.33 5.47
CA ARG A 84 15.78 -17.24 4.83
C ARG A 84 15.96 -16.96 3.33
N LEU A 85 14.87 -16.67 2.62
CA LEU A 85 14.94 -16.34 1.18
C LEU A 85 15.66 -15.01 0.92
N PHE A 86 15.55 -14.07 1.87
CA PHE A 86 16.12 -12.72 1.76
C PHE A 86 17.47 -12.56 2.44
N VAL A 87 18.11 -13.63 2.92
CA VAL A 87 19.35 -13.57 3.74
C VAL A 87 20.52 -12.79 3.12
N TYR A 88 20.59 -12.70 1.79
CA TYR A 88 21.63 -11.96 1.07
C TYR A 88 21.23 -10.53 0.66
N ASN A 89 20.05 -10.07 1.06
CA ASN A 89 19.56 -8.73 0.77
C ASN A 89 19.80 -7.81 1.97
N ASP A 90 19.91 -6.50 1.71
CA ASP A 90 19.89 -5.50 2.77
C ASP A 90 18.45 -5.34 3.31
N PRO A 91 18.18 -5.72 4.57
CA PRO A 91 16.83 -5.62 5.15
C PRO A 91 16.39 -4.16 5.40
N GLN A 92 17.31 -3.20 5.39
CA GLN A 92 17.00 -1.77 5.55
C GLN A 92 16.64 -1.11 4.22
N HIS A 93 16.91 -1.76 3.09
CA HIS A 93 16.53 -1.21 1.79
C HIS A 93 15.00 -1.16 1.67
N PRO A 94 14.39 0.03 1.41
CA PRO A 94 12.93 0.19 1.45
C PRO A 94 12.16 -0.81 0.58
N ALA A 95 12.67 -1.11 -0.62
CA ALA A 95 12.05 -2.10 -1.51
C ALA A 95 12.14 -3.54 -0.99
N ILE A 96 13.22 -3.90 -0.29
CA ILE A 96 13.39 -5.24 0.28
C ILE A 96 12.46 -5.41 1.48
N LYS A 97 12.38 -4.40 2.35
CA LYS A 97 11.47 -4.38 3.49
C LYS A 97 10.02 -4.58 3.05
N GLU A 98 9.61 -3.88 2.00
CA GLU A 98 8.25 -3.99 1.46
C GLU A 98 8.01 -5.35 0.80
N LEU A 99 8.99 -5.87 0.05
CA LEU A 99 8.89 -7.18 -0.55
C LEU A 99 8.79 -8.30 0.51
N MET A 100 9.57 -8.21 1.59
CA MET A 100 9.49 -9.14 2.72
C MET A 100 8.12 -9.09 3.40
N ARG A 101 7.52 -7.90 3.57
CA ARG A 101 6.16 -7.73 4.12
C ARG A 101 5.12 -8.45 3.26
N ILE A 102 5.08 -8.14 1.96
CA ILE A 102 4.12 -8.74 1.00
C ILE A 102 4.30 -10.25 0.90
N CYS A 103 5.55 -10.74 0.86
CA CYS A 103 5.84 -12.17 0.81
C CYS A 103 5.39 -12.89 2.08
N THR A 104 5.56 -12.28 3.26
CA THR A 104 5.13 -12.86 4.53
C THR A 104 3.61 -12.99 4.58
N GLU A 105 2.89 -11.92 4.23
CA GLU A 105 1.41 -11.91 4.20
C GLU A 105 0.86 -12.96 3.22
N ARG A 106 1.37 -12.99 1.99
CA ARG A 106 0.91 -13.96 0.97
C ARG A 106 1.21 -15.40 1.32
N ARG A 107 2.26 -15.64 2.10
CA ARG A 107 2.67 -17.00 2.49
C ARG A 107 1.88 -17.48 3.69
N ALA A 108 1.59 -16.58 4.63
CA ALA A 108 0.74 -16.87 5.78
C ALA A 108 -0.75 -16.98 5.39
N SER A 109 -1.19 -16.31 4.32
CA SER A 109 -2.54 -16.45 3.74
C SER A 109 -2.67 -17.62 2.74
N ARG A 110 -1.59 -18.38 2.51
CA ARG A 110 -1.57 -19.56 1.62
C ARG A 110 -1.39 -20.81 2.49
N GLU A 111 -2.43 -21.18 3.22
CA GLU A 111 -2.61 -22.59 3.58
C GLU A 111 -3.55 -23.30 2.58
N THR A 112 -3.45 -24.62 2.58
CA THR A 112 -3.72 -25.55 1.46
C THR A 112 -5.19 -25.91 1.29
#